data_AF-A0A7R9MTA1-F1
#
_entry.id   AF-A0A7R9MTA1-F1
#
_cell.length_a   1.000
_cell.length_b   1.000
_cell.length_c   1.000
_cell.angle_alpha   90.00
_cell.angle_beta   90.00
_cell.angle_gamma   90.00
#
_symmetry.space_group_name_H-M   'P 1'
#
loop_
_entity.id
_entity.type
_entity.pdbx_description
1 polymer ?
#
loop_
_entity_poly.entity_id
_entity_poly.type
_entity_poly.pdbx_seq_one_letter_code
_entity_poly.pdbx_strand_id
1 'polypeptide(L)' 'MPYVLVSTQIRLECGPTIVGDTTSDPQLMQYLNAEKSTPIGNK' A
#
# COMPACT_ATOMS: atom_id res chain seq x y z
N MET A 1 -7.11 12.98 0.28
CA MET A 1 -6.60 12.78 1.66
C MET A 1 -5.25 13.49 1.77
N PRO A 2 -4.99 14.34 2.79
CA PRO A 2 -3.77 15.15 2.83
C PRO A 2 -2.52 14.38 3.32
N TYR A 3 -2.69 13.25 3.99
CA TYR A 3 -1.60 12.43 4.53
C TYR A 3 -1.66 11.01 3.96
N VAL A 4 -0.49 10.38 3.85
CA VAL A 4 -0.30 9.00 3.37
C VAL A 4 0.72 8.31 4.26
N LEU A 5 0.48 7.04 4.61
CA LEU A 5 1.42 6.19 5.32
C LEU A 5 1.89 5.08 4.38
N VAL A 6 3.20 4.98 4.21
CA VAL A 6 3.85 3.98 3.34
C VAL A 6 4.84 3.19 4.16
N SER A 7 4.94 1.89 3.92
CA SER A 7 5.89 1.02 4.62
C SER A 7 6.47 -0.06 3.71
N THR A 8 7.58 -0.64 4.14
CA THR A 8 8.19 -1.82 3.52
C THR A 8 8.77 -2.71 4.61
N GLN A 9 9.14 -3.94 4.27
CA GLN A 9 9.62 -4.93 5.23
C GLN A 9 11.06 -5.35 4.92
N ILE A 10 11.88 -5.53 5.96
CA ILE A 10 13.23 -6.16 5.97
C ILE A 10 14.33 -5.37 5.23
N ARG A 11 14.14 -5.02 3.96
CA ARG A 11 15.10 -4.33 3.08
C ARG A 11 14.41 -3.17 2.38
N LEU A 12 15.09 -2.03 2.30
CA LEU A 12 14.49 -0.80 1.76
C LEU A 12 14.67 -0.71 0.24
N GLU A 13 15.72 -1.35 -0.27
CA GLU A 13 16.11 -1.36 -1.67
C GLU A 13 15.21 -2.23 -2.56
N CYS A 14 14.40 -3.12 -1.96
CA CYS A 14 13.57 -4.09 -2.66
C CYS A 14 12.13 -4.07 -2.12
N GLY A 15 11.15 -4.18 -3.03
CA GLY A 15 9.74 -4.27 -2.67
C GLY A 15 9.33 -5.62 -2.04
N PRO A 16 8.05 -5.78 -1.67
CA PRO A 16 6.94 -4.86 -1.95
C PRO A 16 6.88 -3.63 -1.02
N THR A 17 6.22 -2.57 -1.50
CA THR A 17 5.93 -1.37 -0.72
C THR A 17 4.42 -1.29 -0.48
N ILE A 18 4.01 -1.22 0.78
CA ILE A 18 2.61 -1.07 1.18
C ILE A 18 2.28 0.42 1.14
N VAL A 19 1.35 0.80 0.27
CA VAL A 19 1.06 2.20 -0.08
C VAL A 19 -0.31 2.71 0.39
N GLY A 20 -1.15 1.85 0.97
CA GLY A 20 -2.49 2.24 1.42
C GLY A 20 -3.25 1.15 2.16
N ASP A 21 -4.43 1.53 2.63
CA ASP A 21 -5.42 0.72 3.34
C ASP A 21 -6.77 0.67 2.60
N THR A 22 -7.81 0.14 3.25
CA THR A 22 -9.15 -0.01 2.66
C THR A 22 -9.86 1.32 2.37
N THR A 23 -9.42 2.40 3.00
CA THR A 23 -10.03 3.74 2.89
C THR A 23 -9.19 4.72 2.10
N SER A 24 -8.04 4.27 1.58
CA SER A 24 -7.11 5.08 0.80
C SER A 24 -7.71 5.48 -0.56
N ASP A 25 -7.25 6.62 -1.09
CA ASP A 25 -7.78 7.22 -2.31
C ASP A 25 -7.60 6.27 -3.52
N PRO A 26 -8.69 5.77 -4.14
CA PRO A 26 -8.60 4.82 -5.24
C PRO A 26 -7.88 5.38 -6.47
N GLN A 27 -7.99 6.69 -6.74
CA GLN A 27 -7.31 7.31 -7.88
C GLN A 27 -5.80 7.34 -7.66
N LEU A 28 -5.37 7.60 -6.42
CA LEU A 28 -3.95 7.56 -6.07
C LEU A 28 -3.40 6.13 -6.12
N MET A 29 -4.14 5.14 -5.61
CA MET A 29 -3.72 3.73 -5.67
C MET A 29 -3.59 3.25 -7.11
N GLN A 30 -4.52 3.66 -7.98
CA GLN A 30 -4.45 3.36 -9.41
C GLN A 30 -3.27 4.06 -10.09
N TYR A 31 -3.02 5.34 -9.78
CA TYR A 31 -1.86 6.07 -10.31
C TYR A 31 -0.52 5.41 -9.95
N LEU A 32 -0.42 4.85 -8.74
CA LEU A 32 0.76 4.11 -8.28
C LEU A 32 0.83 2.66 -8.79
N ASN A 33 -0.14 2.22 -9.61
CA ASN A 33 -0.30 0.83 -10.05
C ASN A 33 -0.28 -0.17 -8.88
N ALA A 34 -0.93 0.19 -7.77
CA ALA A 34 -1.00 -0.66 -6.59
C ALA A 34 -2.00 -1.81 -6.78
N GLU A 35 -1.63 -3.00 -6.31
CA GLU A 35 -2.51 -4.18 -6.28
C GLU A 35 -3.15 -4.33 -4.90
N LYS A 36 -4.49 -4.43 -4.86
CA LYS A 36 -5.22 -4.68 -3.62
C LYS A 36 -5.13 -6.16 -3.26
N SER A 37 -4.48 -6.47 -2.14
CA SER A 37 -4.40 -7.81 -1.58
C SER A 37 -4.73 -7.81 -0.10
N THR A 38 -5.31 -8.92 0.39
CA THR A 38 -5.53 -9.16 1.82
C THR A 38 -4.64 -10.33 2.23
N PRO A 39 -3.50 -10.06 2.90
CA PRO A 39 -2.63 -11.13 3.39
C PRO A 39 -3.38 -12.09 4.30
N ILE A 40 -3.01 -13.37 4.26
CA ILE A 40 -3.59 -14.39 5.12
C ILE A 40 -3.38 -13.99 6.59
N GLY A 41 -4.47 -13.99 7.37
CA GLY A 41 -4.46 -13.59 8.77
C GLY A 41 -4.88 -12.14 9.02
N ASN A 42 -4.96 -11.30 7.98
CA ASN A 42 -5.51 -9.95 8.08
C ASN A 42 -7.03 -9.97 7.79
N LYS A 43 -7.77 -9.11 8.50
CA LYS A 43 -9.22 -8.94 8.36
C LYS A 43 -9.54 -7.68 7.56
#